data_AF-A0A6P0SBR8-F1
#
_entry.id   AF-A0A6P0SBR8-F1
#
_cell.length_a   1.000
_cell.length_b   1.000
_cell.length_c   1.000
_cell.angle_alpha   90.00
_cell.angle_beta   90.00
_cell.angle_gamma   90.00
#
_symmetry.space_group_name_H-M   'P 1'
#
loop_
_entity.id
_entity.type
_entity.pdbx_description
1 polymer ?
#
loop_
_entity_poly.entity_id
_entity_poly.type
_entity_poly.pdbx_seq_one_letter_code
_entity_poly.pdbx_strand_id
1 'polypeptide(L)'
;MYFRKLKLINVGPIEKIDYSFPFDSEGSPKPVILVGTNGAGKSILLSHLLNPLMIAQQVAFEDPEVESGIFYKLCSSQYIRSDDSFSFARVDFGSDFSSIEWQLIEIKETFLKRFGDPDIDDSFRQIPENQAYLVKPSFRNQKFAIEKELIIF
;
A
#
# COMPACT_ATOMS: atom_id res chain seq x y z
N MET A 1 2.67 8.21 14.79
CA MET A 1 2.62 7.87 13.35
C MET A 1 1.33 8.37 12.67
N TYR A 2 1.40 9.11 11.55
CA TYR A 2 0.23 9.57 10.78
C TYR A 2 0.39 9.35 9.27
N PHE A 3 -0.70 9.12 8.53
CA PHE A 3 -0.66 9.04 7.07
C PHE A 3 -0.31 10.40 6.44
N ARG A 4 0.52 10.38 5.39
CA ARG A 4 0.99 11.56 4.66
C ARG A 4 0.47 11.57 3.23
N LYS A 5 0.55 10.43 2.55
CA LYS A 5 0.13 10.30 1.15
C LYS A 5 -0.45 8.92 0.87
N LEU A 6 -1.44 8.88 0.00
CA LEU A 6 -2.02 7.67 -0.57
C LEU A 6 -2.08 7.82 -2.08
N LYS A 7 -1.48 6.89 -2.82
CA LYS A 7 -1.65 6.76 -4.27
C LYS A 7 -2.17 5.36 -4.58
N LEU A 8 -3.33 5.27 -5.24
CA LEU A 8 -3.92 4.01 -5.72
C LEU A 8 -4.17 4.15 -7.22
N ILE A 9 -3.83 3.13 -8.00
CA ILE A 9 -4.13 3.05 -9.44
C ILE A 9 -4.65 1.65 -9.74
N ASN A 10 -5.80 1.58 -10.40
CA ASN A 10 -6.43 0.34 -10.88
C ASN A 10 -6.68 -0.69 -9.77
N VAL A 11 -7.11 -0.24 -8.60
CA VAL A 11 -7.35 -1.06 -7.41
C VAL A 11 -8.83 -1.32 -7.22
N GLY A 12 -9.28 -2.54 -7.52
CA GLY A 12 -10.70 -2.93 -7.44
C GLY A 12 -11.58 -1.95 -8.23
N PRO A 13 -12.61 -1.33 -7.62
CA PRO A 13 -13.44 -0.35 -8.31
C PRO A 13 -12.80 1.06 -8.41
N ILE A 14 -11.57 1.26 -7.93
CA ILE A 14 -10.86 2.55 -7.90
C ILE A 14 -9.93 2.63 -9.11
N GLU A 15 -10.18 3.59 -10.01
CA GLU A 15 -9.30 3.87 -11.14
C GLU A 15 -8.03 4.59 -10.69
N LYS A 16 -8.19 5.71 -9.97
CA LYS A 16 -7.06 6.51 -9.50
C LYS A 16 -7.43 7.31 -8.26
N ILE A 17 -6.54 7.30 -7.29
CA ILE A 17 -6.49 8.25 -6.17
C ILE A 17 -5.04 8.69 -6.01
N ASP A 18 -4.81 9.99 -5.86
CA ASP A 18 -3.54 10.56 -5.42
C ASP A 18 -3.88 11.66 -4.41
N TYR A 19 -3.73 11.34 -3.12
CA TYR A 19 -4.24 12.14 -2.01
C TYR A 19 -3.14 12.41 -0.98
N SER A 20 -2.96 13.68 -0.65
CA SER A 20 -2.11 14.14 0.45
C SER A 20 -2.96 14.43 1.67
N PHE A 21 -2.67 13.74 2.78
CA PHE A 21 -3.42 13.91 4.01
C PHE A 21 -3.12 15.29 4.62
N PRO A 22 -4.15 16.07 4.98
CA PRO A 22 -3.98 17.41 5.48
C PRO A 22 -3.51 17.44 6.94
N PHE A 23 -2.62 18.38 7.24
CA PHE A 23 -2.20 18.73 8.60
C PHE A 23 -2.59 20.18 8.89
N ASP A 24 -2.77 20.53 10.16
CA ASP A 24 -2.93 21.92 10.59
C ASP A 24 -1.58 22.63 10.74
N SER A 25 -1.64 23.90 11.15
CA SER A 25 -0.45 24.74 11.35
C SER A 25 0.47 24.26 12.48
N GLU A 26 -0.03 23.44 13.39
CA GLU A 26 0.72 22.87 14.51
C GLU A 26 1.31 21.49 14.15
N GLY A 27 1.02 20.99 12.94
CA GLY A 27 1.51 19.69 12.48
C GLY A 27 0.66 18.51 12.93
N SER A 28 -0.55 18.75 13.45
CA SER A 28 -1.52 17.70 13.79
C SER A 28 -2.34 17.29 12.57
N PRO A 29 -2.69 16.00 12.40
CA PRO A 29 -3.48 15.55 11.26
C PRO A 29 -4.92 16.07 11.35
N LYS A 30 -5.46 16.55 10.24
CA LYS A 30 -6.89 16.90 10.18
C LYS A 30 -7.72 15.64 9.93
N PRO A 31 -8.92 15.52 10.55
CA PRO A 31 -9.83 14.43 10.26
C PRO A 31 -10.19 14.35 8.77
N VAL A 32 -10.20 13.15 8.22
CA VAL A 32 -10.60 12.89 6.83
C VAL A 32 -11.80 11.96 6.82
N ILE A 33 -12.83 12.33 6.07
CA ILE A 33 -14.03 11.50 5.87
C ILE A 33 -14.01 10.99 4.43
N LEU A 34 -14.02 9.67 4.26
CA LEU A 34 -14.16 9.03 2.96
C LEU A 34 -15.64 8.75 2.68
N VAL A 35 -16.19 9.42 1.67
CA VAL A 35 -17.58 9.26 1.22
C VAL A 35 -17.64 8.70 -0.19
N GLY A 36 -18.73 8.01 -0.51
CA GLY A 36 -18.97 7.40 -1.81
C GLY A 36 -20.11 6.39 -1.75
N THR A 37 -20.64 5.99 -2.90
CA THR A 37 -21.72 4.98 -3.00
C THR A 37 -21.24 3.60 -2.54
N ASN A 38 -22.18 2.69 -2.27
CA ASN A 38 -21.84 1.29 -1.99
C ASN A 38 -21.15 0.67 -3.21
N GLY A 39 -20.12 -0.14 -2.95
CA GLY A 39 -19.29 -0.72 -4.02
C GLY A 39 -18.23 0.22 -4.61
N ALA A 40 -18.16 1.50 -4.22
CA ALA A 40 -17.18 2.45 -4.75
C ALA A 40 -15.72 2.23 -4.26
N GLY A 41 -15.46 1.20 -3.45
CA GLY A 41 -14.09 0.87 -3.00
C GLY A 41 -13.68 1.46 -1.65
N LYS A 42 -14.59 2.03 -0.87
CA LYS A 42 -14.27 2.62 0.45
C LYS A 42 -13.51 1.64 1.37
N SER A 43 -14.00 0.41 1.50
CA SER A 43 -13.35 -0.62 2.32
C SER A 43 -12.02 -1.10 1.74
N ILE A 44 -11.89 -1.08 0.40
CA ILE A 44 -10.63 -1.43 -0.29
C ILE A 44 -9.59 -0.35 -0.02
N LEU A 45 -9.96 0.93 -0.08
CA LEU A 45 -9.07 2.02 0.29
C LEU A 45 -8.57 1.87 1.73
N LEU A 46 -9.47 1.60 2.67
CA LEU A 46 -9.11 1.37 4.07
C LEU A 46 -8.17 0.17 4.25
N SER A 47 -8.36 -0.94 3.52
CA SER A 47 -7.45 -2.09 3.63
C SER A 47 -6.03 -1.76 3.15
N HIS A 48 -5.88 -0.90 2.13
CA HIS A 48 -4.59 -0.39 1.70
C HIS A 48 -3.91 0.52 2.72
N LEU A 49 -4.68 1.26 3.53
CA LEU A 49 -4.13 2.04 4.65
C LEU A 49 -3.75 1.17 5.86
N LEU A 50 -4.56 0.14 6.17
CA LEU A 50 -4.35 -0.73 7.33
C LEU A 50 -3.19 -1.72 7.12
N ASN A 51 -3.02 -2.27 5.92
CA ASN A 51 -2.01 -3.29 5.67
C ASN A 51 -0.57 -2.85 6.03
N PRO A 52 -0.12 -1.62 5.68
CA PRO A 52 1.17 -1.11 6.14
C PRO A 52 1.31 -1.00 7.66
N LEU A 53 0.23 -0.68 8.39
CA LEU A 53 0.23 -0.62 9.85
C LEU A 53 0.43 -2.02 10.46
N MET A 54 -0.22 -3.03 9.90
CA MET A 54 -0.09 -4.42 10.33
C MET A 54 1.33 -4.94 10.10
N ILE A 55 1.92 -4.60 8.95
CA ILE A 55 3.34 -4.92 8.66
C ILE A 55 4.27 -4.18 9.63
N ALA A 56 3.96 -2.93 9.99
CA ALA A 56 4.75 -2.18 10.98
C ALA A 56 4.67 -2.83 12.37
N GLN A 57 3.49 -3.31 12.77
CA GLN A 57 3.31 -4.04 14.03
C GLN A 57 4.14 -5.33 14.06
N GLN A 58 4.16 -6.11 12.96
CA GLN A 58 5.00 -7.31 12.81
C GLN A 58 6.50 -7.04 12.96
N VAL A 59 6.96 -5.85 12.55
CA VAL A 59 8.36 -5.44 12.68
C VAL A 59 8.68 -4.99 14.10
N ALA A 60 7.73 -4.32 14.76
CA ALA A 60 7.92 -3.71 16.07
C ALA A 60 7.81 -4.69 17.23
N PHE A 61 6.87 -5.62 17.17
CA PHE A 61 6.50 -6.44 18.33
C PHE A 61 6.81 -7.91 18.10
N GLU A 62 7.10 -8.62 19.20
CA GLU A 62 7.36 -10.07 19.18
C GLU A 62 6.07 -10.91 19.03
N ASP A 63 4.92 -10.35 19.43
CA ASP A 63 3.59 -10.98 19.34
C ASP A 63 2.61 -10.07 18.57
N PRO A 64 2.74 -9.96 17.23
CA PRO A 64 1.86 -9.14 16.41
C PRO A 64 0.48 -9.79 16.19
N GLU A 65 -0.57 -8.98 15.96
CA GLU A 65 -1.94 -9.48 15.70
C GLU A 65 -2.03 -10.33 14.42
N VAL A 66 -1.17 -10.05 13.45
CA VAL A 66 -1.05 -10.81 12.21
C VAL A 66 0.33 -11.46 12.19
N GLU A 67 0.38 -12.79 12.07
CA GLU A 67 1.63 -13.53 12.02
C GLU A 67 2.57 -13.03 10.91
N SER A 68 3.88 -13.06 11.20
CA SER A 68 4.91 -12.64 10.25
C SER A 68 4.81 -13.39 8.93
N GLY A 69 4.71 -12.65 7.82
CA GLY A 69 4.61 -13.20 6.47
C GLY A 69 3.17 -13.37 5.97
N ILE A 70 2.17 -13.12 6.81
CA ILE A 70 0.76 -13.04 6.43
C ILE A 70 0.39 -11.56 6.21
N PHE A 71 -0.31 -11.27 5.12
CA PHE A 71 -0.88 -9.95 4.86
C PHE A 71 -2.29 -9.86 5.42
N TYR A 72 -2.66 -8.68 5.94
CA TYR A 72 -4.01 -8.43 6.45
C TYR A 72 -5.07 -8.49 5.35
N LYS A 73 -4.69 -8.12 4.12
CA LYS A 73 -5.55 -8.16 2.94
C LYS A 73 -5.20 -9.34 2.04
N LEU A 74 -6.17 -9.80 1.25
CA LEU A 74 -5.93 -10.75 0.17
C LEU A 74 -5.18 -10.07 -0.98
N CYS A 75 -3.98 -10.55 -1.29
CA CYS A 75 -3.18 -10.12 -2.44
C CYS A 75 -3.51 -11.00 -3.65
N SER A 76 -4.50 -10.60 -4.43
CA SER A 76 -4.99 -11.36 -5.60
C SER A 76 -5.19 -10.44 -6.79
N SER A 77 -4.95 -10.96 -8.00
CA SER A 77 -5.23 -10.27 -9.26
C SER A 77 -6.72 -9.93 -9.43
N GLN A 78 -7.62 -10.56 -8.66
CA GLN A 78 -9.04 -10.19 -8.62
C GLN A 78 -9.29 -8.76 -8.09
N TYR A 79 -8.31 -8.17 -7.40
CA TYR A 79 -8.34 -6.77 -6.97
C TYR A 79 -7.68 -5.82 -7.97
N ILE A 80 -7.30 -6.29 -9.15
CA ILE A 80 -7.04 -5.41 -10.29
C ILE A 80 -8.40 -4.92 -10.80
N ARG A 81 -8.50 -3.63 -11.10
CA ARG A 81 -9.69 -3.04 -11.69
C ARG A 81 -10.07 -3.77 -12.98
N SER A 82 -11.37 -3.92 -13.21
CA SER A 82 -11.87 -4.56 -14.43
C SER A 82 -11.29 -3.89 -15.67
N ASP A 83 -10.86 -4.72 -16.63
CA ASP A 83 -10.23 -4.33 -17.90
C ASP A 83 -8.82 -3.71 -17.79
N ASP A 84 -8.26 -3.58 -16.58
CA ASP A 84 -6.86 -3.22 -16.37
C ASP A 84 -5.95 -4.44 -16.24
N SER A 85 -4.66 -4.25 -16.49
CA SER A 85 -3.65 -5.32 -16.45
C SER A 85 -2.82 -5.36 -15.16
N PHE A 86 -2.89 -4.31 -14.34
CA PHE A 86 -2.15 -4.19 -13.09
C PHE A 86 -2.90 -3.32 -12.08
N SER A 87 -2.50 -3.41 -10.81
CA SER A 87 -2.83 -2.45 -9.77
C SER A 87 -1.57 -1.99 -9.03
N PHE A 88 -1.60 -0.75 -8.58
CA PHE A 88 -0.51 -0.11 -7.84
C PHE A 88 -1.07 0.60 -6.61
N ALA A 89 -0.38 0.44 -5.48
CA ALA A 89 -0.66 1.21 -4.29
C ALA A 89 0.64 1.69 -3.63
N ARG A 90 0.59 2.92 -3.12
CA ARG A 90 1.62 3.50 -2.28
C ARG A 90 0.98 4.22 -1.11
N VAL A 91 1.43 3.92 0.10
CA VAL A 91 1.04 4.62 1.32
C VAL A 91 2.29 5.14 1.98
N ASP A 92 2.38 6.46 2.13
CA ASP A 92 3.43 7.14 2.89
C ASP A 92 2.88 7.56 4.25
N PHE A 93 3.63 7.33 5.32
CA PHE A 93 3.22 7.60 6.69
C PHE A 93 4.40 7.84 7.61
N GLY A 94 4.13 8.42 8.79
CA GLY A 94 5.16 8.82 9.74
C GLY A 94 6.04 9.94 9.18
N SER A 95 7.30 9.91 9.56
CA SER A 95 8.36 10.79 9.07
C SER A 95 8.85 10.33 7.68
N ASP A 96 9.27 9.07 7.54
CA ASP A 96 9.96 8.58 6.33
C ASP A 96 9.54 7.15 5.89
N PHE A 97 8.36 6.69 6.33
CA PHE A 97 7.91 5.33 6.03
C PHE A 97 6.98 5.28 4.83
N SER A 98 7.14 4.24 4.03
CA SER A 98 6.30 3.96 2.88
C SER A 98 6.07 2.46 2.74
N SER A 99 4.91 2.08 2.24
CA SER A 99 4.65 0.73 1.73
C SER A 99 4.19 0.83 0.29
N ILE A 100 4.82 0.06 -0.58
CA ILE A 100 4.49 -0.03 -1.99
C ILE A 100 3.96 -1.43 -2.28
N GLU A 101 2.90 -1.50 -3.08
CA GLU A 101 2.28 -2.74 -3.51
C GLU A 101 2.06 -2.71 -5.02
N TRP A 102 2.44 -3.80 -5.68
CA TRP A 102 2.13 -4.08 -7.08
C TRP A 102 1.41 -5.40 -7.19
N GLN A 103 0.42 -5.45 -8.07
CA GLN A 103 -0.20 -6.69 -8.53
C GLN A 103 -0.34 -6.61 -10.05
N LEU A 104 0.14 -7.63 -10.73
CA LEU A 104 0.05 -7.80 -12.18
C LEU A 104 -0.94 -8.93 -12.47
N ILE A 105 -1.60 -8.87 -13.63
CA ILE A 105 -2.51 -9.93 -14.09
C ILE A 105 -1.78 -11.24 -14.40
N GLU A 106 -0.48 -11.14 -14.70
CA GLU A 106 0.42 -12.25 -15.02
C GLU A 106 1.84 -11.94 -14.54
N ILE A 107 2.75 -12.91 -14.60
CA ILE A 107 4.15 -12.69 -14.20
C ILE A 107 4.78 -11.57 -15.01
N LYS A 108 5.70 -10.82 -14.38
CA LYS A 108 6.31 -9.62 -14.97
C LYS A 108 6.90 -9.85 -16.35
N GLU A 109 7.59 -10.97 -16.57
CA GLU A 109 8.21 -11.25 -17.88
C GLU A 109 7.16 -11.28 -19.01
N THR A 110 6.03 -11.95 -18.79
CA THR A 110 4.93 -12.03 -19.76
C THR A 110 4.19 -10.70 -19.86
N PHE A 111 3.95 -10.05 -18.72
CA PHE A 111 3.32 -8.74 -18.65
C PHE A 111 4.07 -7.71 -19.50
N LEU A 112 5.40 -7.62 -19.35
CA LEU A 112 6.25 -6.68 -20.10
C LEU A 112 6.16 -6.90 -21.61
N LYS A 113 6.12 -8.16 -22.06
CA LYS A 113 5.99 -8.49 -23.49
C LYS A 113 4.65 -8.04 -24.08
N ARG A 114 3.59 -8.01 -23.26
CA ARG A 114 2.21 -7.74 -23.71
C ARG A 114 1.80 -6.29 -23.51
N PHE A 115 2.18 -5.67 -22.41
CA PHE A 115 1.71 -4.35 -21.96
C PHE A 115 2.81 -3.31 -21.84
N GLY A 116 4.09 -3.72 -21.80
CA GLY A 116 5.21 -2.82 -21.54
C GLY A 116 5.35 -2.42 -20.06
N ASP A 117 6.31 -1.55 -19.76
CA ASP A 117 6.44 -0.94 -18.43
C ASP A 117 5.32 0.11 -18.25
N PRO A 118 4.53 0.06 -17.17
CA PRO A 118 3.43 0.99 -16.95
C PRO A 118 3.90 2.42 -16.58
N ASP A 119 5.19 2.64 -16.29
CA ASP A 119 5.81 3.95 -16.02
C ASP A 119 5.12 4.76 -14.89
N ILE A 120 4.74 4.07 -13.81
CA ILE A 120 4.02 4.67 -12.67
C ILE A 120 4.95 5.03 -11.50
N ASP A 121 5.92 4.17 -11.21
CA ASP A 121 6.87 4.26 -10.10
C ASP A 121 8.06 3.31 -10.35
N ASP A 122 9.28 3.75 -10.04
CA ASP A 122 10.52 2.97 -10.25
C ASP A 122 10.53 1.61 -9.54
N SER A 123 9.69 1.44 -8.51
CA SER A 123 9.51 0.17 -7.82
C SER A 123 9.01 -0.97 -8.71
N PHE A 124 8.42 -0.68 -9.88
CA PHE A 124 8.06 -1.71 -10.86
C PHE A 124 9.27 -2.57 -11.28
N ARG A 125 10.46 -1.94 -11.39
CA ARG A 125 11.72 -2.62 -11.73
C ARG A 125 12.13 -3.65 -10.68
N GLN A 126 11.60 -3.55 -9.47
CA GLN A 126 11.94 -4.41 -8.32
C GLN A 126 11.05 -5.64 -8.22
N ILE A 127 9.98 -5.73 -9.01
CA ILE A 127 9.19 -6.96 -9.14
C ILE A 127 10.09 -8.01 -9.84
N PRO A 128 10.29 -9.22 -9.26
CA PRO A 128 11.04 -10.28 -9.93
C PRO A 128 10.34 -10.74 -11.22
N GLU A 129 11.12 -11.13 -12.24
CA GLU A 129 10.59 -11.52 -13.56
C GLU A 129 9.56 -12.66 -13.49
N ASN A 130 9.76 -13.60 -12.56
CA ASN A 130 8.88 -14.75 -12.33
C ASN A 130 7.77 -14.51 -11.29
N GLN A 131 7.54 -13.27 -10.88
CA GLN A 131 6.48 -12.90 -9.95
C GLN A 131 5.47 -11.96 -10.60
N ALA A 132 4.24 -12.03 -10.13
CA ALA A 132 3.13 -11.16 -10.53
C ALA A 132 2.75 -10.16 -9.44
N TYR A 133 3.51 -10.07 -8.34
CA TYR A 133 3.19 -9.19 -7.24
C TYR A 133 4.46 -8.73 -6.53
N LEU A 134 4.37 -7.62 -5.81
CA LEU A 134 5.40 -7.13 -4.92
C LEU A 134 4.74 -6.39 -3.76
N VAL A 135 5.15 -6.66 -2.53
CA VAL A 135 4.86 -5.80 -1.38
C VAL A 135 6.18 -5.41 -0.75
N LYS A 136 6.46 -4.12 -0.72
CA LYS A 136 7.73 -3.56 -0.26
C LYS A 136 7.53 -2.43 0.75
N PRO A 137 7.56 -2.73 2.05
CA PRO A 137 7.69 -1.73 3.10
C PRO A 137 9.13 -1.19 3.17
N SER A 138 9.32 0.13 3.37
CA SER A 138 10.64 0.75 3.54
C SER A 138 11.27 0.48 4.92
N PHE A 139 10.49 -0.04 5.85
CA PHE A 139 10.81 -0.12 7.28
C PHE A 139 11.05 -1.55 7.79
N ARG A 140 11.12 -2.55 6.91
CA ARG A 140 11.25 -3.98 7.30
C ARG A 140 12.42 -4.25 8.24
N ASN A 141 13.52 -3.50 8.10
CA ASN A 141 14.74 -3.65 8.93
C ASN A 141 14.94 -2.48 9.90
N GLN A 142 13.88 -1.71 10.20
CA GLN A 142 13.94 -0.49 11.00
C GLN A 142 13.14 -0.62 12.30
N LYS A 143 13.28 -1.76 13.01
CA LYS A 143 12.52 -2.08 14.24
C LYS A 143 12.46 -0.91 15.23
N PHE A 144 13.61 -0.40 15.66
CA PHE A 144 13.68 0.69 16.65
C PHE A 144 13.02 2.00 16.19
N ALA A 145 13.07 2.32 14.89
CA ALA A 145 12.46 3.53 14.36
C ALA A 145 10.93 3.40 14.31
N ILE A 146 10.43 2.23 13.91
CA ILE A 146 8.99 1.93 13.91
C ILE A 146 8.44 1.85 15.34
N GLU A 147 9.14 1.20 16.27
CA GLU A 147 8.76 1.14 17.68
C GLU A 147 8.55 2.55 18.27
N LYS A 148 9.46 3.49 18.00
CA LYS A 148 9.31 4.88 18.45
C LYS A 148 8.07 5.58 17.91
N GLU A 149 7.66 5.24 16.69
CA GLU A 149 6.50 5.85 16.02
C GLU A 149 5.18 5.19 16.43
N LEU A 150 5.22 3.94 16.88
CA LEU A 150 4.07 3.17 17.36
C LEU A 150 3.84 3.28 18.88
N ILE A 151 4.89 3.41 19.70
CA ILE A 151 4.83 3.44 21.18
C ILE A 151 4.74 4.89 21.70
N ILE A 152 4.05 5.79 20.98
CA ILE A 152 3.73 7.11 21.53
C ILE A 152 2.53 6.94 22.47
N PHE A 153 2.81 6.57 23.72
CA PHE A 153 1.93 6.70 24.88
C PHE A 153 2.69 7.38 26.02
#